data_AF-A0A833RHJ6-F1
#
_entry.id   AF-A0A833RHJ6-F1
#
_cell.length_a   1.000
_cell.length_b   1.000
_cell.length_c   1.000
_cell.angle_alpha   90.00
_cell.angle_beta   90.00
_cell.angle_gamma   90.00
#
_symmetry.space_group_name_H-M   'P 1'
#
loop_
_entity.id
_entity.type
_entity.pdbx_description
1 polymer ?
#
loop_
_entity_poly.entity_id
_entity_poly.type
_entity_poly.pdbx_seq_one_letter_code
_entity_poly.pdbx_strand_id
1 'polypeptide(L)'
;MTKRTMGTVTRVILKLSAATTIGFSGWCLGRYSEQQRHLNAEIRDSGTNIISNVNIKKMPGLPLFGTVSAAVPVQVDTNMGSKLSTTSTRVAEIMKFGFPGLDHVRSYEDFVLSYDRRNRVANWVFEHLNKDKLQPNNEISRSKCEFKSDPSIHPFFRSENSDYKGSGYDRGHLAAAGNHKCAQSHIDQTFFLTNMAPQVGVGFNRDSWNRLEKYVRHLTKVYKDVYVCTGPLYLPKVEANGKKYVRYEVIGTNHVAVPTHFYKIVVGETHDSKLEMEAFVMPNTPIDDNAPLTNFQVPPESIERAAGLLFFDKIARDKLNKINGKVVK
;
A
#
# COMPACT_ATOMS: atom_id res chain seq x y z
N MET A 1 66.60 0.26 49.09
CA MET A 1 65.67 0.40 50.23
C MET A 1 64.27 0.06 49.78
N THR A 2 63.75 -1.04 50.30
CA THR A 2 62.40 -1.59 50.13
C THR A 2 61.40 -0.76 50.95
N LYS A 3 60.21 -0.44 50.41
CA LYS A 3 58.91 -0.57 51.11
C LYS A 3 57.71 -0.29 50.20
N ARG A 4 56.72 -1.18 50.35
CA ARG A 4 55.38 -1.26 49.75
C ARG A 4 54.48 -0.07 50.12
N THR A 5 53.48 0.20 49.27
CA THR A 5 52.07 0.28 49.74
C THR A 5 51.08 -0.18 48.67
N MET A 6 50.28 -1.20 49.02
CA MET A 6 49.05 -1.64 48.36
C MET A 6 47.96 -0.59 48.53
N GLY A 7 47.11 -0.38 47.51
CA GLY A 7 45.86 0.35 47.72
C GLY A 7 45.09 0.82 46.49
N THR A 8 44.71 -0.06 45.54
CA THR A 8 43.71 0.33 44.51
C THR A 8 42.86 -0.81 43.91
N VAL A 9 42.86 -2.03 44.46
CA VAL A 9 42.11 -3.16 43.84
C VAL A 9 40.72 -3.43 44.45
N THR A 10 40.33 -2.78 45.55
CA THR A 10 39.10 -3.17 46.28
C THR A 10 37.82 -2.39 45.92
N ARG A 11 37.81 -1.54 44.88
CA ARG A 11 36.61 -0.71 44.54
C ARG A 11 35.79 -1.13 43.32
N VAL A 12 36.16 -2.20 42.60
CA VAL A 12 35.45 -2.62 41.36
C VAL A 12 34.55 -3.85 41.56
N ILE A 13 34.73 -4.64 42.62
CA ILE A 13 33.98 -5.90 42.80
C ILE A 13 32.61 -5.70 43.49
N LEU A 14 32.36 -4.56 44.15
CA LEU A 14 31.11 -4.34 44.91
C LEU A 14 29.93 -3.79 44.09
N LYS A 15 30.09 -3.51 42.79
CA LYS A 15 29.01 -2.94 41.95
C LYS A 15 28.44 -3.89 40.88
N LEU A 16 29.00 -5.10 40.71
CA LEU A 16 28.46 -6.08 39.75
C LEU A 16 27.49 -7.10 40.37
N SER A 17 27.49 -7.29 41.69
CA SER A 17 26.62 -8.27 42.38
C SER A 17 25.21 -7.76 42.68
N ALA A 18 25.00 -6.43 42.72
CA ALA A 18 23.68 -5.82 43.00
C ALA A 18 22.78 -5.71 41.76
N ALA A 19 23.34 -5.66 40.55
CA ALA A 19 22.56 -5.49 39.31
C ALA A 19 21.92 -6.80 38.81
N THR A 20 22.54 -7.94 39.10
CA THR A 20 22.03 -9.27 38.68
C THR A 20 20.92 -9.80 39.59
N THR A 21 20.92 -9.45 40.88
CA THR A 21 19.89 -9.88 41.84
C THR A 21 18.56 -9.12 41.68
N ILE A 22 18.61 -7.83 41.32
CA ILE A 22 17.40 -7.02 41.07
C ILE A 22 16.73 -7.40 39.75
N GLY A 23 17.50 -7.76 38.72
CA GLY A 23 16.96 -8.18 37.43
C GLY A 23 16.22 -9.53 37.50
N PHE A 24 16.72 -10.47 38.30
CA PHE A 24 16.12 -11.81 38.40
C PHE A 24 14.84 -11.81 39.24
N SER A 25 14.80 -11.05 40.35
CA SER A 25 13.60 -10.93 41.17
C SER A 25 12.45 -10.21 40.44
N GLY A 26 12.76 -9.16 39.67
CA GLY A 26 11.78 -8.49 38.80
C GLY A 26 11.21 -9.42 37.71
N TRP A 27 12.04 -10.28 37.11
CA TRP A 27 11.60 -11.24 36.11
C TRP A 27 10.71 -12.35 36.70
N CYS A 28 11.08 -12.89 37.88
CA CYS A 28 10.25 -13.88 38.58
C CYS A 28 8.91 -13.30 39.05
N LEU A 29 8.89 -12.07 39.58
CA LEU A 29 7.65 -11.38 39.97
C LEU A 29 6.75 -11.08 38.76
N GLY A 30 7.34 -10.70 37.62
CA GLY A 30 6.61 -10.50 36.36
C GLY A 30 5.94 -11.78 35.87
N ARG A 31 6.67 -12.89 35.84
CA ARG A 31 6.14 -14.23 35.46
C ARG A 31 5.02 -14.69 36.40
N TYR A 32 5.16 -14.49 37.71
CA TYR A 32 4.13 -14.85 38.69
C TYR A 32 2.86 -13.99 38.53
N SER A 33 3.01 -12.69 38.26
CA SER A 33 1.89 -11.78 38.00
C SER A 33 1.12 -12.13 36.73
N GLU A 34 1.81 -12.51 35.65
CA GLU A 34 1.15 -12.98 34.41
C GLU A 34 0.38 -14.29 34.64
N GLN A 35 0.96 -15.23 35.39
CA GLN A 35 0.30 -16.51 35.68
C GLN A 35 -0.98 -16.32 36.53
N GLN A 36 -0.96 -15.40 37.49
CA GLN A 36 -2.15 -15.00 38.27
C GLN A 36 -3.21 -14.29 37.42
N ARG A 37 -2.82 -13.53 36.39
CA ARG A 37 -3.78 -12.94 35.43
C ARG A 37 -4.47 -13.99 34.58
N HIS A 38 -3.77 -15.03 34.15
CA HIS A 38 -4.35 -16.13 33.39
C HIS A 38 -5.34 -16.96 34.24
N LEU A 39 -4.99 -17.29 35.49
CA LEU A 39 -5.89 -17.97 36.43
C LEU A 39 -7.16 -17.15 36.71
N ASN A 40 -7.03 -15.82 36.89
CA ASN A 40 -8.19 -14.95 37.11
C ASN A 40 -9.04 -14.72 35.85
N ALA A 41 -8.46 -14.88 34.66
CA ALA A 41 -9.20 -14.84 33.39
C ALA A 41 -10.01 -16.12 33.15
N GLU A 42 -9.45 -17.29 33.46
CA GLU A 42 -10.17 -18.58 33.37
C GLU A 42 -11.32 -18.69 34.39
N ILE A 43 -11.18 -18.09 35.57
CA ILE A 43 -12.25 -18.03 36.59
C ILE A 43 -13.38 -17.08 36.16
N ARG A 44 -13.11 -16.05 35.35
CA ARG A 44 -14.14 -15.13 34.82
C ARG A 44 -14.95 -15.70 33.65
N ASP A 45 -14.39 -16.65 32.90
CA ASP A 45 -15.07 -17.30 31.76
C ASP A 45 -15.96 -18.49 32.17
N SER A 46 -15.90 -18.94 33.43
CA SER A 46 -16.65 -20.09 33.93
C SER A 46 -17.97 -19.76 34.65
N GLY A 47 -18.47 -18.52 34.54
CA GLY A 47 -19.62 -18.08 35.32
C GLY A 47 -20.51 -17.05 34.65
N THR A 48 -21.32 -17.44 33.65
CA THR A 48 -22.66 -16.87 33.41
C THR A 48 -23.45 -17.70 32.38
N ASN A 49 -24.13 -18.74 32.86
CA ASN A 49 -25.26 -19.35 32.15
C ASN A 49 -26.51 -18.49 32.38
N ILE A 50 -26.87 -17.63 31.43
CA ILE A 50 -28.24 -17.10 31.31
C ILE A 50 -28.59 -16.98 29.81
N ILE A 51 -29.11 -18.07 29.24
CA ILE A 51 -29.94 -18.02 28.03
C ILE A 51 -31.19 -18.84 28.32
N SER A 52 -32.33 -18.17 28.47
CA SER A 52 -33.64 -18.81 28.38
C SER A 52 -34.46 -18.15 27.28
N ASN A 53 -34.76 -18.97 26.28
CA ASN A 53 -35.90 -18.89 25.36
C ASN A 53 -35.91 -17.79 24.29
N VAL A 54 -35.19 -18.03 23.19
CA VAL A 54 -35.64 -17.60 21.85
C VAL A 54 -35.42 -18.75 20.85
N ASN A 55 -36.51 -19.20 20.22
CA ASN A 55 -36.54 -20.30 19.26
C ASN A 55 -36.21 -19.76 17.85
N ILE A 56 -35.00 -20.02 17.34
CA ILE A 56 -34.57 -19.55 16.01
C ILE A 56 -34.66 -20.71 15.00
N LYS A 57 -35.54 -20.55 14.02
CA LYS A 57 -35.74 -21.47 12.89
C LYS A 57 -34.52 -21.42 11.96
N LYS A 58 -33.88 -22.56 11.68
CA LYS A 58 -32.77 -22.66 10.72
C LYS A 58 -33.29 -22.53 9.28
N MET A 59 -32.78 -21.55 8.54
CA MET A 59 -32.80 -21.54 7.07
C MET A 59 -31.35 -21.49 6.55
N PRO A 60 -31.06 -22.12 5.39
CA PRO A 60 -29.70 -22.24 4.88
C PRO A 60 -29.18 -20.90 4.35
N GLY A 61 -28.05 -20.44 4.88
CA GLY A 61 -27.39 -19.20 4.49
C GLY A 61 -26.63 -19.36 3.16
N LEU A 62 -26.90 -18.43 2.25
CA LEU A 62 -26.03 -18.10 1.12
C LEU A 62 -24.79 -17.33 1.62
N PRO A 63 -23.62 -17.44 0.96
CA PRO A 63 -22.42 -16.74 1.40
C PRO A 63 -22.58 -15.23 1.25
N LEU A 64 -22.41 -14.51 2.37
CA LEU A 64 -22.30 -13.05 2.42
C LEU A 64 -20.96 -12.63 1.82
N PHE A 65 -21.00 -12.02 0.63
CA PHE A 65 -19.86 -11.26 0.11
C PHE A 65 -19.57 -10.07 1.02
N GLY A 66 -18.31 -9.89 1.40
CA GLY A 66 -17.86 -8.81 2.29
C GLY A 66 -18.24 -7.44 1.72
N THR A 67 -18.88 -6.62 2.55
CA THR A 67 -19.26 -5.25 2.21
C THR A 67 -18.02 -4.36 2.16
N VAL A 68 -17.75 -3.79 1.00
CA VAL A 68 -16.76 -2.71 0.83
C VAL A 68 -17.28 -1.50 1.60
N SER A 69 -16.54 -1.02 2.60
CA SER A 69 -16.92 0.15 3.40
C SER A 69 -16.72 1.44 2.59
N ALA A 70 -17.75 1.84 1.85
CA ALA A 70 -17.85 3.16 1.25
C ALA A 70 -18.57 4.11 2.22
N ALA A 71 -17.95 4.48 3.33
CA ALA A 71 -18.49 5.51 4.22
C ALA A 71 -17.75 6.83 4.00
N VAL A 72 -18.38 7.75 3.27
CA VAL A 72 -18.08 9.19 3.28
C VAL A 72 -19.28 9.86 3.95
N PRO A 73 -19.11 10.76 4.94
CA PRO A 73 -20.25 11.52 5.44
C PRO A 73 -20.66 12.54 4.37
N VAL A 74 -21.90 12.45 3.87
CA VAL A 74 -22.44 13.36 2.85
C VAL A 74 -23.82 13.87 3.26
N GLN A 75 -24.00 15.19 3.15
CA GLN A 75 -25.26 15.90 3.33
C GLN A 75 -26.29 15.44 2.28
N VAL A 76 -27.55 15.32 2.70
CA VAL A 76 -28.62 14.70 1.90
C VAL A 76 -28.95 15.56 0.69
N ASP A 77 -28.64 15.05 -0.52
CA ASP A 77 -28.98 15.64 -1.81
C ASP A 77 -29.77 14.61 -2.64
N THR A 78 -30.87 15.02 -3.27
CA THR A 78 -31.85 14.14 -3.95
C THR A 78 -31.31 13.40 -5.18
N ASN A 79 -30.08 13.67 -5.63
CA ASN A 79 -29.36 12.98 -6.71
C ASN A 79 -28.48 11.80 -6.24
N MET A 80 -28.59 11.39 -4.97
CA MET A 80 -27.69 10.37 -4.39
C MET A 80 -27.82 8.98 -5.02
N GLY A 81 -29.03 8.58 -5.43
CA GLY A 81 -29.27 7.26 -6.01
C GLY A 81 -28.59 7.04 -7.37
N SER A 82 -28.56 8.05 -8.24
CA SER A 82 -27.91 7.96 -9.55
C SER A 82 -26.38 7.96 -9.42
N LYS A 83 -25.82 8.82 -8.57
CA LYS A 83 -24.37 8.87 -8.29
C LYS A 83 -23.83 7.60 -7.64
N LEU A 84 -24.61 6.96 -6.75
CA LEU A 84 -24.21 5.71 -6.12
C LEU A 84 -24.17 4.55 -7.13
N SER A 85 -25.15 4.52 -8.05
CA SER A 85 -25.22 3.54 -9.14
C SER A 85 -24.05 3.68 -10.13
N THR A 86 -23.72 4.91 -10.55
CA THR A 86 -22.58 5.17 -11.46
C THR A 86 -21.24 4.82 -10.82
N THR A 87 -21.05 5.15 -9.53
CA THR A 87 -19.82 4.83 -8.80
C THR A 87 -19.63 3.32 -8.67
N SER A 88 -20.69 2.59 -8.28
CA SER A 88 -20.66 1.12 -8.18
C SER A 88 -20.29 0.47 -9.53
N THR A 89 -20.86 0.99 -10.61
CA THR A 89 -20.57 0.53 -11.98
C THR A 89 -19.10 0.78 -12.34
N ARG A 90 -18.56 1.97 -12.04
CA ARG A 90 -17.18 2.32 -12.36
C ARG A 90 -16.17 1.50 -11.56
N VAL A 91 -16.42 1.21 -10.28
CA VAL A 91 -15.58 0.30 -9.49
C VAL A 91 -15.56 -1.09 -10.10
N ALA A 92 -16.71 -1.62 -10.51
CA ALA A 92 -16.79 -2.94 -11.14
C ALA A 92 -16.00 -2.99 -12.46
N GLU A 93 -16.01 -1.91 -13.24
CA GLU A 93 -15.16 -1.79 -14.43
C GLU A 93 -13.67 -1.79 -14.08
N ILE A 94 -13.23 -0.98 -13.10
CA ILE A 94 -11.81 -0.89 -12.71
C ILE A 94 -11.32 -2.22 -12.16
N MET A 95 -12.13 -2.87 -11.32
CA MET A 95 -11.80 -4.08 -10.59
C MET A 95 -12.27 -5.35 -11.32
N LYS A 96 -12.42 -5.29 -12.65
CA LYS A 96 -12.85 -6.40 -13.52
C LYS A 96 -12.12 -7.70 -13.17
N PHE A 97 -10.81 -7.60 -12.94
CA PHE A 97 -9.92 -8.74 -12.72
C PHE A 97 -9.57 -9.03 -11.25
N GLY A 98 -10.35 -8.50 -10.30
CA GLY A 98 -10.20 -8.80 -8.87
C GLY A 98 -9.50 -7.71 -8.07
N PHE A 99 -9.59 -7.83 -6.75
CA PHE A 99 -8.96 -6.91 -5.79
C PHE A 99 -7.64 -7.50 -5.30
N PRO A 100 -6.50 -6.78 -5.38
CA PRO A 100 -5.24 -7.33 -4.91
C PRO A 100 -5.19 -7.70 -3.43
N GLY A 101 -5.98 -6.98 -2.63
CA GLY A 101 -6.23 -7.20 -1.21
C GLY A 101 -7.43 -6.34 -0.79
N LEU A 102 -7.90 -6.47 0.45
CA LEU A 102 -9.12 -5.78 0.91
C LEU A 102 -8.91 -4.83 2.09
N ASP A 103 -7.66 -4.58 2.50
CA ASP A 103 -7.39 -3.66 3.61
C ASP A 103 -7.74 -2.22 3.21
N HIS A 104 -8.62 -1.59 4.00
CA HIS A 104 -9.00 -0.18 3.89
C HIS A 104 -9.22 0.33 2.45
N VAL A 105 -10.01 -0.41 1.66
CA VAL A 105 -10.32 -0.07 0.27
C VAL A 105 -11.16 1.20 0.20
N ARG A 106 -10.79 2.11 -0.70
CA ARG A 106 -11.47 3.36 -1.03
C ARG A 106 -11.72 3.42 -2.53
N SER A 107 -12.93 3.82 -2.90
CA SER A 107 -13.26 4.18 -4.27
C SER A 107 -13.16 5.69 -4.43
N TYR A 108 -12.36 6.11 -5.40
CA TYR A 108 -12.45 7.44 -5.99
C TYR A 108 -13.31 7.33 -7.26
N GLU A 109 -13.54 8.45 -7.95
CA GLU A 109 -14.42 8.48 -9.12
C GLU A 109 -13.84 7.71 -10.30
N ASP A 110 -12.51 7.62 -10.43
CA ASP A 110 -11.87 7.02 -11.60
C ASP A 110 -10.66 6.11 -11.30
N PHE A 111 -10.40 5.84 -10.02
CA PHE A 111 -9.44 4.82 -9.57
C PHE A 111 -9.87 4.23 -8.22
N VAL A 112 -9.34 3.05 -7.89
CA VAL A 112 -9.57 2.38 -6.61
C VAL A 112 -8.24 2.28 -5.87
N LEU A 113 -8.26 2.41 -4.54
CA LEU A 113 -7.07 2.43 -3.70
C LEU A 113 -7.29 1.57 -2.46
N SER A 114 -6.27 0.84 -2.01
CA SER A 114 -6.19 0.26 -0.67
C SER A 114 -5.16 1.00 0.15
N TYR A 115 -5.52 1.50 1.33
CA TYR A 115 -4.65 2.37 2.12
C TYR A 115 -3.96 1.64 3.28
N ASP A 116 -2.63 1.68 3.33
CA ASP A 116 -1.87 1.15 4.46
C ASP A 116 -1.82 2.22 5.57
N ARG A 117 -2.72 2.08 6.54
CA ARG A 117 -2.78 2.97 7.71
C ARG A 117 -1.49 2.96 8.55
N ARG A 118 -0.71 1.89 8.51
CA ARG A 118 0.56 1.77 9.24
C ARG A 118 1.68 2.54 8.53
N ASN A 119 1.74 2.46 7.21
CA ASN A 119 2.77 3.15 6.44
C ASN A 119 2.39 4.56 5.96
N ARG A 120 1.11 4.95 6.08
CA ARG A 120 0.56 6.24 5.63
C ARG A 120 0.67 6.48 4.12
N VAL A 121 0.75 5.39 3.35
CA VAL A 121 0.75 5.34 1.88
C VAL A 121 -0.20 4.23 1.42
N ALA A 122 -0.52 4.14 0.13
CA ALA A 122 -1.35 3.03 -0.36
C ALA A 122 -0.62 1.68 -0.28
N ASN A 123 -1.34 0.59 -0.01
CA ASN A 123 -0.89 -0.76 -0.35
C ASN A 123 -0.82 -0.92 -1.87
N TRP A 124 -1.87 -0.45 -2.56
CA TRP A 124 -1.99 -0.48 -4.01
C TRP A 124 -3.04 0.52 -4.48
N VAL A 125 -2.92 0.93 -5.75
CA VAL A 125 -3.97 1.60 -6.51
C VAL A 125 -4.24 0.82 -7.79
N PHE A 126 -5.45 0.95 -8.31
CA PHE A 126 -5.90 0.27 -9.50
C PHE A 126 -6.61 1.24 -10.43
N GLU A 127 -6.21 1.24 -11.70
CA GLU A 127 -6.72 2.14 -12.73
C GLU A 127 -7.17 1.32 -13.94
N HIS A 128 -8.21 1.79 -14.62
CA HIS A 128 -8.67 1.26 -15.91
C HIS A 128 -8.67 2.39 -16.93
N LEU A 129 -7.79 2.28 -17.93
CA LEU A 129 -7.50 3.27 -18.96
C LEU A 129 -7.96 2.76 -20.32
N ASN A 130 -8.42 3.67 -21.16
CA ASN A 130 -8.61 3.41 -22.59
C ASN A 130 -8.34 4.69 -23.38
N LYS A 131 -8.29 4.56 -24.71
CA LYS A 131 -7.95 5.68 -25.60
C LYS A 131 -8.90 6.87 -25.43
N ASP A 132 -10.18 6.63 -25.18
CA ASP A 132 -11.20 7.68 -25.09
C ASP A 132 -11.06 8.47 -23.78
N LYS A 133 -10.78 7.79 -22.66
CA LYS A 133 -10.56 8.42 -21.35
C LYS A 133 -9.30 9.28 -21.26
N LEU A 134 -8.32 9.05 -22.15
CA LEU A 134 -7.05 9.77 -22.18
C LEU A 134 -7.02 10.95 -23.16
N GLN A 135 -8.11 11.21 -23.88
CA GLN A 135 -8.19 12.35 -24.79
C GLN A 135 -7.93 13.67 -24.04
N PRO A 136 -7.20 14.62 -24.65
CA PRO A 136 -7.06 15.95 -24.08
C PRO A 136 -8.43 16.60 -23.89
N ASN A 137 -8.67 17.15 -22.70
CA ASN A 137 -9.86 17.94 -22.41
C ASN A 137 -9.40 19.32 -21.91
N ASN A 138 -9.73 20.37 -22.66
CA ASN A 138 -9.31 21.75 -22.39
C ASN A 138 -9.97 22.35 -21.14
N GLU A 139 -11.07 21.76 -20.66
CA GLU A 139 -11.76 22.20 -19.44
C GLU A 139 -11.02 21.76 -18.17
N ILE A 140 -10.18 20.72 -18.29
CA ILE A 140 -9.45 20.12 -17.18
C ILE A 140 -8.06 20.75 -17.09
N SER A 141 -7.74 21.29 -15.92
CA SER A 141 -6.43 21.87 -15.66
C SER A 141 -5.79 21.26 -14.42
N ARG A 142 -4.61 20.66 -14.61
CA ARG A 142 -3.75 20.19 -13.52
C ARG A 142 -3.29 21.33 -12.61
N SER A 143 -3.20 22.57 -13.12
CA SER A 143 -2.76 23.72 -12.31
C SER A 143 -3.77 24.12 -11.23
N LYS A 144 -5.02 23.66 -11.33
CA LYS A 144 -6.07 23.86 -10.32
C LYS A 144 -6.02 22.83 -9.20
N CYS A 145 -5.22 21.77 -9.35
CA CYS A 145 -5.14 20.70 -8.38
C CYS A 145 -4.18 21.03 -7.25
N GLU A 146 -4.59 20.75 -6.02
CA GLU A 146 -3.79 20.97 -4.82
C GLU A 146 -3.57 19.66 -4.07
N PHE A 147 -2.32 19.42 -3.65
CA PHE A 147 -2.02 18.33 -2.74
C PHE A 147 -2.71 18.57 -1.40
N LYS A 148 -3.60 17.66 -1.01
CA LYS A 148 -4.40 17.80 0.21
C LYS A 148 -4.56 16.47 0.93
N SER A 149 -4.64 16.56 2.25
CA SER A 149 -4.95 15.41 3.10
C SER A 149 -6.35 14.87 2.77
N ASP A 150 -6.56 13.55 2.87
CA ASP A 150 -7.88 12.95 2.70
C ASP A 150 -8.62 12.93 4.05
N PRO A 151 -9.68 13.73 4.24
CA PRO A 151 -10.38 13.83 5.51
C PRO A 151 -11.13 12.54 5.90
N SER A 152 -11.36 11.62 4.95
CA SER A 152 -11.97 10.31 5.23
C SER A 152 -11.05 9.36 5.99
N ILE A 153 -9.74 9.64 6.00
CA ILE A 153 -8.77 8.87 6.79
C ILE A 153 -8.72 9.46 8.20
N HIS A 154 -8.82 8.56 9.19
CA HIS A 154 -8.69 8.93 10.60
C HIS A 154 -7.35 9.66 10.86
N PRO A 155 -7.33 10.76 11.64
CA PRO A 155 -6.13 11.60 11.81
C PRO A 155 -4.83 10.86 12.18
N PHE A 156 -4.89 9.80 13.00
CA PHE A 156 -3.72 9.00 13.38
C PHE A 156 -2.97 8.36 12.20
N PHE A 157 -3.66 8.14 11.10
CA PHE A 157 -3.16 7.40 9.95
C PHE A 157 -3.03 8.29 8.72
N ARG A 158 -3.23 9.61 8.85
CA ARG A 158 -3.18 10.53 7.73
C ARG A 158 -1.75 11.01 7.48
N SER A 159 -1.34 11.04 6.23
CA SER A 159 -0.18 11.81 5.80
C SER A 159 -0.57 13.26 5.54
N GLU A 160 0.32 14.18 5.88
CA GLU A 160 0.13 15.62 5.73
C GLU A 160 1.21 16.23 4.86
N ASN A 161 0.93 17.40 4.26
CA ASN A 161 1.91 18.11 3.43
C ASN A 161 3.18 18.46 4.22
N SER A 162 3.06 18.66 5.54
CA SER A 162 4.19 18.90 6.44
C SER A 162 5.14 17.71 6.55
N ASP A 163 4.66 16.48 6.36
CA ASP A 163 5.53 15.29 6.41
C ASP A 163 6.49 15.23 5.23
N TYR A 164 6.04 15.71 4.07
CA TYR A 164 6.83 15.75 2.83
C TYR A 164 7.71 17.00 2.74
N LYS A 165 7.29 18.11 3.34
CA LYS A 165 8.00 19.39 3.26
C LYS A 165 9.41 19.28 3.84
N GLY A 166 10.42 19.53 3.01
CA GLY A 166 11.83 19.47 3.44
C GLY A 166 12.39 18.06 3.64
N SER A 167 11.63 17.01 3.30
CA SER A 167 12.06 15.61 3.46
C SER A 167 13.11 15.15 2.44
N GLY A 168 13.28 15.88 1.34
CA GLY A 168 14.07 15.45 0.19
C GLY A 168 13.31 14.56 -0.81
N TYR A 169 12.05 14.21 -0.51
CA TYR A 169 11.18 13.40 -1.37
C TYR A 169 10.06 14.23 -1.99
N ASP A 170 9.69 13.86 -3.22
CA ASP A 170 8.46 14.32 -3.85
C ASP A 170 7.24 13.59 -3.29
N ARG A 171 6.08 14.24 -3.38
CA ARG A 171 4.76 13.61 -3.28
C ARG A 171 4.48 12.86 -4.59
N GLY A 172 5.00 11.64 -4.68
CA GLY A 172 4.90 10.80 -5.87
C GLY A 172 3.53 10.15 -5.99
N HIS A 173 2.85 10.37 -7.10
CA HIS A 173 1.54 9.79 -7.35
C HIS A 173 1.67 8.28 -7.63
N LEU A 174 0.73 7.48 -7.12
CA LEU A 174 0.58 6.08 -7.54
C LEU A 174 -0.39 5.98 -8.74
N ALA A 175 -1.60 6.53 -8.58
CA ALA A 175 -2.55 6.77 -9.67
C ALA A 175 -2.21 8.13 -10.28
N ALA A 176 -1.64 8.12 -11.48
CA ALA A 176 -0.99 9.30 -12.03
C ALA A 176 -2.03 10.30 -12.54
N ALA A 177 -1.90 11.58 -12.19
CA ALA A 177 -2.82 12.65 -12.64
C ALA A 177 -3.06 12.65 -14.17
N GLY A 178 -2.04 12.31 -14.95
CA GLY A 178 -2.13 12.24 -16.42
C GLY A 178 -3.02 11.12 -16.97
N ASN A 179 -3.49 10.20 -16.12
CA ASN A 179 -4.35 9.09 -16.49
C ASN A 179 -5.85 9.42 -16.35
N HIS A 180 -6.19 10.51 -15.65
CA HIS A 180 -7.55 10.84 -15.24
C HIS A 180 -8.02 12.16 -15.85
N LYS A 181 -8.43 12.12 -17.12
CA LYS A 181 -8.70 13.33 -17.95
C LYS A 181 -10.16 13.47 -18.40
N CYS A 182 -11.09 12.77 -17.77
CA CYS A 182 -12.51 12.87 -18.14
C CYS A 182 -13.24 14.02 -17.42
N ALA A 183 -12.87 14.32 -16.18
CA ALA A 183 -13.44 15.41 -15.40
C ALA A 183 -12.39 16.03 -14.46
N GLN A 184 -12.58 17.30 -14.08
CA GLN A 184 -11.70 17.99 -13.12
C GLN A 184 -11.67 17.25 -11.77
N SER A 185 -12.81 16.72 -11.31
CA SER A 185 -12.89 15.93 -10.07
C SER A 185 -12.01 14.68 -10.12
N HIS A 186 -11.91 14.00 -11.26
CA HIS A 186 -11.10 12.79 -11.41
C HIS A 186 -9.62 13.11 -11.19
N ILE A 187 -9.10 14.16 -11.83
CA ILE A 187 -7.70 14.59 -11.64
C ILE A 187 -7.48 15.14 -10.23
N ASP A 188 -8.42 15.93 -9.67
CA ASP A 188 -8.27 16.50 -8.33
C ASP A 188 -8.13 15.42 -7.25
N GLN A 189 -8.86 14.31 -7.39
CA GLN A 189 -8.79 13.19 -6.45
C GLN A 189 -7.44 12.47 -6.47
N THR A 190 -6.69 12.55 -7.58
CA THR A 190 -5.33 11.99 -7.63
C THR A 190 -4.36 12.74 -6.72
N PHE A 191 -4.66 13.99 -6.34
CA PHE A 191 -3.82 14.82 -5.47
C PHE A 191 -4.10 14.62 -3.96
N PHE A 192 -4.98 13.67 -3.60
CA PHE A 192 -5.09 13.25 -2.21
C PHE A 192 -3.80 12.57 -1.73
N LEU A 193 -3.35 12.91 -0.52
CA LEU A 193 -2.12 12.35 0.07
C LEU A 193 -2.21 10.84 0.36
N THR A 194 -3.40 10.26 0.34
CA THR A 194 -3.61 8.81 0.34
C THR A 194 -3.03 8.12 -0.90
N ASN A 195 -3.04 8.80 -2.04
CA ASN A 195 -2.48 8.36 -3.32
C ASN A 195 -0.97 8.69 -3.46
N MET A 196 -0.36 9.25 -2.42
CA MET A 196 1.05 9.63 -2.45
C MET A 196 1.92 8.61 -1.74
N ALA A 197 3.13 8.46 -2.24
CA ALA A 197 4.25 7.88 -1.51
C ALA A 197 5.49 8.77 -1.68
N PRO A 198 6.40 8.80 -0.70
CA PRO A 198 7.68 9.49 -0.84
C PRO A 198 8.50 8.88 -1.98
N GLN A 199 8.74 9.67 -3.02
CA GLN A 199 9.54 9.26 -4.18
C GLN A 199 10.74 10.17 -4.36
N VAL A 200 11.89 9.61 -4.74
CA VAL A 200 13.04 10.40 -5.18
C VAL A 200 12.59 11.28 -6.36
N GLY A 201 12.90 12.58 -6.30
CA GLY A 201 12.45 13.53 -7.31
C GLY A 201 13.17 13.39 -8.65
N VAL A 202 14.36 13.97 -8.73
CA VAL A 202 15.22 13.94 -9.94
C VAL A 202 15.81 12.55 -10.15
N GLY A 203 15.76 12.06 -11.38
CA GLY A 203 16.18 10.71 -11.78
C GLY A 203 15.14 9.62 -11.55
N PHE A 204 14.04 9.90 -10.83
CA PHE A 204 12.98 8.93 -10.56
C PHE A 204 11.57 9.48 -10.82
N ASN A 205 10.88 10.08 -9.84
CA ASN A 205 9.49 10.54 -9.97
C ASN A 205 9.29 11.46 -11.20
N ARG A 206 10.19 12.43 -11.36
CA ARG A 206 10.09 13.44 -12.43
C ARG A 206 10.51 12.90 -13.80
N ASP A 207 11.28 11.82 -13.80
CA ASP A 207 12.01 11.30 -14.96
C ASP A 207 11.64 9.82 -15.23
N SER A 208 12.42 8.86 -14.72
CA SER A 208 12.31 7.43 -15.03
C SER A 208 10.94 6.82 -14.70
N TRP A 209 10.34 7.18 -13.57
CA TRP A 209 8.99 6.73 -13.20
C TRP A 209 7.93 7.31 -14.13
N ASN A 210 8.03 8.61 -14.45
CA ASN A 210 7.17 9.28 -15.43
C ASN A 210 7.34 8.71 -16.85
N ARG A 211 8.53 8.22 -17.23
CA ARG A 211 8.71 7.46 -18.50
C ARG A 211 7.87 6.19 -18.49
N LEU A 212 7.87 5.42 -17.40
CA LEU A 212 7.02 4.24 -17.26
C LEU A 212 5.53 4.62 -17.31
N GLU A 213 5.11 5.69 -16.64
CA GLU A 213 3.72 6.17 -16.72
C GLU A 213 3.31 6.58 -18.14
N LYS A 214 4.19 7.29 -18.87
CA LYS A 214 3.96 7.65 -20.28
C LYS A 214 3.85 6.40 -21.16
N TYR A 215 4.67 5.39 -20.89
CA TYR A 215 4.61 4.11 -21.58
C TYR A 215 3.27 3.39 -21.33
N VAL A 216 2.83 3.28 -20.07
CA VAL A 216 1.53 2.66 -19.74
C VAL A 216 0.37 3.40 -20.42
N ARG A 217 0.40 4.74 -20.48
CA ARG A 217 -0.59 5.50 -21.27
C ARG A 217 -0.49 5.22 -22.78
N HIS A 218 0.72 5.04 -23.31
CA HIS A 218 0.92 4.72 -24.72
C HIS A 218 0.31 3.36 -25.08
N LEU A 219 0.26 2.41 -24.14
CA LEU A 219 -0.35 1.09 -24.35
C LEU A 219 -1.82 1.16 -24.75
N THR A 220 -2.56 2.23 -24.42
CA THR A 220 -3.95 2.41 -24.91
C THR A 220 -4.06 2.69 -26.41
N LYS A 221 -2.93 2.83 -27.12
CA LYS A 221 -2.88 2.87 -28.59
C LYS A 221 -2.76 1.47 -29.20
N VAL A 222 -2.35 0.49 -28.39
CA VAL A 222 -2.13 -0.91 -28.80
C VAL A 222 -3.28 -1.79 -28.31
N TYR A 223 -3.71 -1.59 -27.08
CA TYR A 223 -4.81 -2.32 -26.44
C TYR A 223 -6.07 -1.46 -26.39
N LYS A 224 -7.22 -2.13 -26.46
CA LYS A 224 -8.53 -1.52 -26.31
C LYS A 224 -8.70 -0.96 -24.90
N ASP A 225 -8.42 -1.81 -23.91
CA ASP A 225 -8.49 -1.49 -22.49
C ASP A 225 -7.16 -1.85 -21.81
N VAL A 226 -6.70 -1.00 -20.90
CA VAL A 226 -5.46 -1.17 -20.14
C VAL A 226 -5.78 -1.06 -18.66
N TYR A 227 -5.47 -2.11 -17.92
CA TYR A 227 -5.66 -2.20 -16.48
C TYR A 227 -4.29 -2.14 -15.81
N VAL A 228 -4.10 -1.25 -14.84
CA VAL A 228 -2.82 -1.11 -14.16
C VAL A 228 -3.00 -1.07 -12.65
N CYS A 229 -2.24 -1.91 -11.97
CA CYS A 229 -2.06 -1.84 -10.53
C CYS A 229 -0.68 -1.26 -10.20
N THR A 230 -0.64 -0.25 -9.34
CA THR A 230 0.60 0.42 -8.91
C THR A 230 0.71 0.36 -7.39
N GLY A 231 1.91 0.13 -6.84
CA GLY A 231 2.09 0.17 -5.39
C GLY A 231 3.56 0.21 -4.94
N PRO A 232 3.79 0.48 -3.65
CA PRO A 232 5.12 0.46 -3.04
C PRO A 232 5.58 -0.97 -2.70
N LEU A 233 6.90 -1.15 -2.57
CA LEU A 233 7.54 -2.36 -2.03
C LEU A 233 8.61 -2.01 -1.00
N TYR A 234 8.75 -2.91 -0.03
CA TYR A 234 9.75 -2.85 1.05
C TYR A 234 10.63 -4.10 0.98
N LEU A 235 11.61 -4.08 0.07
CA LEU A 235 12.39 -5.27 -0.27
C LEU A 235 13.58 -5.46 0.69
N PRO A 236 13.89 -6.72 1.07
CA PRO A 236 15.03 -6.99 1.94
C PRO A 236 16.36 -6.85 1.20
N LYS A 237 17.40 -6.44 1.92
CA LYS A 237 18.79 -6.50 1.46
C LYS A 237 19.63 -7.38 2.40
N VAL A 238 20.62 -8.06 1.84
CA VAL A 238 21.60 -8.82 2.63
C VAL A 238 22.63 -7.84 3.16
N GLU A 239 22.85 -7.84 4.47
CA GLU A 239 23.87 -7.01 5.12
C GLU A 239 25.19 -7.80 5.31
N ALA A 240 26.25 -7.12 5.76
CA ALA A 240 27.59 -7.70 5.91
C ALA A 240 27.64 -8.92 6.86
N ASN A 241 26.66 -9.07 7.74
CA ASN A 241 26.52 -10.22 8.63
C ASN A 241 25.83 -11.45 7.98
N GLY A 242 25.53 -11.38 6.67
CA GLY A 242 24.87 -12.44 5.91
C GLY A 242 23.36 -12.57 6.13
N LYS A 243 22.76 -11.76 7.01
CA LYS A 243 21.31 -11.76 7.27
C LYS A 243 20.58 -10.79 6.36
N LYS A 244 19.28 -11.04 6.15
CA LYS A 244 18.38 -10.19 5.36
C LYS A 244 17.62 -9.24 6.28
N TYR A 245 17.61 -7.96 5.92
CA TYR A 245 16.87 -6.93 6.64
C TYR A 245 16.03 -6.11 5.66
N VAL A 246 14.83 -5.73 6.10
CA VAL A 246 14.03 -4.69 5.45
C VAL A 246 14.29 -3.40 6.21
N ARG A 247 14.87 -2.40 5.54
CA ARG A 247 15.14 -1.09 6.11
C ARG A 247 14.66 -0.02 5.15
N TYR A 248 13.90 0.92 5.68
CA TYR A 248 13.39 2.08 4.95
C TYR A 248 13.30 3.27 5.90
N GLU A 249 13.36 4.47 5.33
CA GLU A 249 13.18 5.71 6.07
C GLU A 249 11.69 5.96 6.34
N VAL A 250 11.39 6.70 7.41
CA VAL A 250 10.07 7.29 7.65
C VAL A 250 10.25 8.80 7.78
N ILE A 251 9.37 9.58 7.14
CA ILE A 251 9.47 11.04 7.10
C ILE A 251 8.31 11.71 7.85
N GLY A 252 8.56 12.92 8.33
CA GLY A 252 7.56 13.73 9.01
C GLY A 252 7.19 13.22 10.41
N THR A 253 6.30 13.97 11.07
CA THR A 253 5.79 13.61 12.40
C THR A 253 4.85 12.42 12.36
N ASN A 254 4.22 12.16 11.21
CA ASN A 254 3.32 11.04 11.03
C ASN A 254 4.04 9.74 10.59
N HIS A 255 5.37 9.78 10.47
CA HIS A 255 6.22 8.64 10.10
C HIS A 255 5.76 7.97 8.80
N VAL A 256 5.61 8.76 7.73
CA VAL A 256 5.22 8.26 6.41
C VAL A 256 6.38 7.43 5.85
N ALA A 257 6.11 6.18 5.50
CA ALA A 257 7.16 5.26 5.03
C ALA A 257 7.65 5.65 3.63
N VAL A 258 8.98 5.61 3.44
CA VAL A 258 9.64 5.79 2.14
C VAL A 258 9.85 4.42 1.51
N PRO A 259 9.10 4.03 0.46
CA PRO A 259 9.26 2.71 -0.14
C PRO A 259 10.65 2.50 -0.73
N THR A 260 11.14 1.28 -0.68
CA THR A 260 12.44 0.93 -1.28
C THR A 260 12.34 0.86 -2.81
N HIS A 261 11.19 0.43 -3.31
CA HIS A 261 10.89 0.23 -4.72
C HIS A 261 9.41 0.52 -4.96
N PHE A 262 9.03 0.66 -6.23
CA PHE A 262 7.65 0.69 -6.68
C PHE A 262 7.44 -0.32 -7.79
N TYR A 263 6.21 -0.81 -7.92
CA TYR A 263 5.82 -1.69 -9.01
C TYR A 263 4.70 -1.11 -9.85
N LYS A 264 4.63 -1.55 -11.12
CA LYS A 264 3.41 -1.53 -11.92
C LYS A 264 3.20 -2.90 -12.53
N ILE A 265 1.99 -3.44 -12.41
CA ILE A 265 1.55 -4.61 -13.17
C ILE A 265 0.40 -4.18 -14.05
N VAL A 266 0.54 -4.46 -15.33
CA VAL A 266 -0.35 -3.99 -16.39
C VAL A 266 -0.92 -5.21 -17.11
N VAL A 267 -2.22 -5.19 -17.36
CA VAL A 267 -2.87 -6.10 -18.31
C VAL A 267 -3.51 -5.28 -19.42
N GLY A 268 -3.09 -5.54 -20.66
CA GLY A 268 -3.70 -5.00 -21.86
C GLY A 268 -4.67 -6.01 -22.48
N GLU A 269 -5.88 -5.55 -22.82
CA GLU A 269 -6.88 -6.32 -23.56
C GLU A 269 -6.84 -5.89 -25.04
N THR A 270 -6.49 -6.81 -25.92
CA THR A 270 -6.44 -6.57 -27.36
C THR A 270 -7.85 -6.46 -27.95
N HIS A 271 -7.96 -5.99 -29.19
CA HIS A 271 -9.24 -5.91 -29.89
C HIS A 271 -9.90 -7.27 -30.14
N ASP A 272 -9.13 -8.36 -30.17
CA ASP A 272 -9.59 -9.76 -30.26
C ASP A 272 -9.72 -10.44 -28.88
N SER A 273 -9.81 -9.64 -27.80
CA SER A 273 -10.04 -10.10 -26.42
C SER A 273 -8.95 -11.01 -25.84
N LYS A 274 -7.74 -10.97 -26.40
CA LYS A 274 -6.56 -11.60 -25.79
C LYS A 274 -5.99 -10.68 -24.71
N LEU A 275 -5.39 -11.30 -23.70
CA LEU A 275 -4.81 -10.59 -22.56
C LEU A 275 -3.29 -10.72 -22.58
N GLU A 276 -2.60 -9.59 -22.46
CA GLU A 276 -1.14 -9.53 -22.39
C GLU A 276 -0.74 -8.79 -21.11
N MET A 277 0.25 -9.31 -20.38
CA MET A 277 0.68 -8.78 -19.10
C MET A 277 2.10 -8.22 -19.17
N GLU A 278 2.33 -7.11 -18.49
CA GLU A 278 3.66 -6.58 -18.21
C GLU A 278 3.82 -6.21 -16.74
N ALA A 279 4.99 -6.49 -16.17
CA ALA A 279 5.25 -6.32 -14.75
C ALA A 279 6.62 -5.68 -14.53
N PHE A 280 6.64 -4.55 -13.84
CA PHE A 280 7.83 -3.73 -13.62
C PHE A 280 8.08 -3.51 -12.13
N VAL A 281 9.36 -3.52 -11.72
CA VAL A 281 9.82 -3.07 -10.40
C VAL A 281 10.97 -2.11 -10.56
N MET A 282 10.83 -0.89 -10.04
CA MET A 282 11.85 0.15 -10.11
C MET A 282 12.30 0.57 -8.70
N PRO A 283 13.61 0.71 -8.45
CA PRO A 283 14.11 1.20 -7.17
C PRO A 283 13.77 2.67 -6.96
N ASN A 284 13.43 3.05 -5.74
CA ASN A 284 13.18 4.44 -5.35
C ASN A 284 14.50 5.20 -5.16
N THR A 285 15.27 5.32 -6.24
CA THR A 285 16.59 5.95 -6.31
C THR A 285 16.72 6.65 -7.67
N PRO A 286 17.67 7.59 -7.85
CA PRO A 286 17.96 8.11 -9.18
C PRO A 286 18.31 6.96 -10.14
N ILE A 287 17.73 6.99 -11.34
CA ILE A 287 17.95 6.03 -12.42
C ILE A 287 18.42 6.81 -13.65
N ASP A 288 19.44 6.28 -14.33
CA ASP A 288 19.96 6.85 -15.59
C ASP A 288 18.84 6.98 -16.63
N ASP A 289 18.76 8.13 -17.30
CA ASP A 289 17.74 8.39 -18.30
C ASP A 289 17.81 7.47 -19.52
N ASN A 290 19.00 6.93 -19.80
CA ASN A 290 19.23 5.95 -20.87
C ASN A 290 18.87 4.52 -20.49
N ALA A 291 18.59 4.24 -19.20
CA ALA A 291 18.21 2.90 -18.77
C ALA A 291 16.85 2.52 -19.38
N PRO A 292 16.78 1.47 -20.23
CA PRO A 292 15.53 1.07 -20.86
C PRO A 292 14.56 0.47 -19.84
N LEU A 293 13.25 0.70 -20.03
CA LEU A 293 12.21 0.21 -19.12
C LEU A 293 12.20 -1.33 -19.00
N THR A 294 12.62 -2.03 -20.05
CA THR A 294 12.74 -3.50 -20.07
C THR A 294 13.71 -4.04 -19.03
N ASN A 295 14.71 -3.26 -18.60
CA ASN A 295 15.62 -3.67 -17.51
C ASN A 295 14.90 -3.84 -16.16
N PHE A 296 13.71 -3.25 -16.01
CA PHE A 296 12.91 -3.30 -14.81
C PHE A 296 11.77 -4.32 -14.89
N GLN A 297 11.65 -5.05 -16.01
CA GLN A 297 10.67 -6.12 -16.14
C GLN A 297 11.04 -7.30 -15.25
N VAL A 298 10.06 -7.78 -14.47
CA VAL A 298 10.22 -8.91 -13.56
C VAL A 298 9.08 -9.92 -13.76
N PRO A 299 9.25 -11.19 -13.34
CA PRO A 299 8.11 -12.09 -13.24
C PRO A 299 7.04 -11.50 -12.31
N PRO A 300 5.76 -11.43 -12.73
CA PRO A 300 4.68 -10.90 -11.90
C PRO A 300 4.56 -11.59 -10.54
N GLU A 301 4.87 -12.88 -10.44
CA GLU A 301 4.88 -13.65 -9.17
C GLU A 301 5.91 -13.11 -8.18
N SER A 302 7.00 -12.48 -8.66
CA SER A 302 8.00 -11.85 -7.79
C SER A 302 7.39 -10.64 -7.07
N ILE A 303 6.51 -9.89 -7.75
CA ILE A 303 5.81 -8.75 -7.17
C ILE A 303 4.75 -9.26 -6.19
N GLU A 304 3.97 -10.29 -6.55
CA GLU A 304 2.97 -10.89 -5.66
C GLU A 304 3.58 -11.35 -4.34
N ARG A 305 4.71 -12.07 -4.41
CA ARG A 305 5.45 -12.52 -3.22
C ARG A 305 6.00 -11.37 -2.38
N ALA A 306 6.47 -10.31 -3.02
CA ALA A 306 7.06 -9.17 -2.33
C ALA A 306 6.02 -8.23 -1.71
N ALA A 307 4.86 -8.05 -2.38
CA ALA A 307 3.78 -7.20 -1.93
C ALA A 307 2.84 -7.91 -0.94
N GLY A 308 2.79 -9.24 -0.96
CA GLY A 308 1.80 -10.00 -0.21
C GLY A 308 0.38 -9.86 -0.78
N LEU A 309 0.29 -9.71 -2.11
CA LEU A 309 -0.96 -9.48 -2.86
C LEU A 309 -1.01 -10.42 -4.06
N LEU A 310 -2.22 -10.67 -4.59
CA LEU A 310 -2.41 -11.38 -5.86
C LEU A 310 -2.93 -10.40 -6.90
N PHE A 311 -2.32 -10.35 -8.09
CA PHE A 311 -2.75 -9.37 -9.10
C PHE A 311 -3.45 -10.09 -10.24
N PHE A 312 -4.61 -9.55 -10.64
CA PHE A 312 -5.43 -10.12 -11.71
C PHE A 312 -5.81 -11.58 -11.44
N ASP A 313 -6.21 -11.89 -10.20
CA ASP A 313 -6.44 -13.25 -9.70
C ASP A 313 -7.60 -14.00 -10.40
N LYS A 314 -8.48 -13.26 -11.10
CA LYS A 314 -9.52 -13.83 -11.97
C LYS A 314 -9.01 -14.30 -13.32
N ILE A 315 -7.75 -14.02 -13.66
CA ILE A 315 -7.10 -14.48 -14.89
C ILE A 315 -6.12 -15.61 -14.54
N ALA A 316 -6.38 -16.81 -15.05
CA ALA A 316 -5.39 -17.87 -14.99
C ALA A 316 -4.20 -17.53 -15.91
N ARG A 317 -2.97 -17.63 -15.41
CA ARG A 317 -1.77 -17.11 -16.10
C ARG A 317 -1.46 -17.84 -17.41
N ASP A 318 -1.90 -19.09 -17.56
CA ASP A 318 -1.85 -19.90 -18.80
C ASP A 318 -2.80 -19.37 -19.89
N LYS A 319 -3.77 -18.51 -19.53
CA LYS A 319 -4.68 -17.85 -20.48
C LYS A 319 -4.14 -16.53 -21.02
N LEU A 320 -3.02 -16.03 -20.48
CA LEU A 320 -2.36 -14.85 -21.02
C LEU A 320 -1.67 -15.21 -22.33
N ASN A 321 -1.80 -14.37 -23.36
CA ASN A 321 -1.10 -14.55 -24.62
C ASN A 321 0.39 -14.24 -24.48
N LYS A 322 0.74 -13.23 -23.68
CA LYS A 322 2.12 -12.83 -23.40
C LYS A 322 2.31 -12.36 -21.96
N ILE A 323 3.52 -12.56 -21.45
CA ILE A 323 4.02 -11.95 -20.21
C ILE A 323 5.38 -11.31 -20.53
N ASN A 324 5.51 -9.99 -20.29
CA ASN A 324 6.71 -9.20 -20.57
C ASN A 324 7.21 -9.42 -22.03
N GLY A 325 6.29 -9.35 -22.98
CA GLY A 325 6.57 -9.54 -24.41
C GLY A 325 6.85 -10.99 -24.86
N LYS A 326 6.92 -11.96 -23.94
CA LYS A 326 7.16 -13.38 -24.26
C LYS A 326 5.84 -14.14 -24.31
N VAL A 327 5.66 -14.96 -25.35
CA VAL A 327 4.47 -15.81 -25.49
C VAL A 327 4.41 -16.84 -24.35
N VAL A 328 3.25 -16.97 -23.73
CA VAL A 328 3.00 -18.03 -22.74
C VAL A 328 2.73 -19.33 -23.50
N LYS A 329 3.47 -20.39 -23.14
CA LYS A 329 3.37 -21.70 -23.79
C LYS A 329 2.33 -22.59 -23.11
#